data_AF-A0A6A4BV58-F1
#
_entry.id   AF-A0A6A4BV58-F1
#
_cell.length_a   1.000
_cell.length_b   1.000
_cell.length_c   1.000
_cell.angle_alpha   90.00
_cell.angle_beta   90.00
_cell.angle_gamma   90.00
#
_symmetry.space_group_name_H-M   'P 1'
#
loop_
_entity.id
_entity.type
_entity.pdbx_description
1 polymer ?
#
loop_
_entity_poly.entity_id
_entity_poly.type
_entity_poly.pdbx_seq_one_letter_code
_entity_poly.pdbx_strand_id
1 'polypeptide(L)'
;MEGQLEAIEAVSSRRPSNSTSPRTSSWKRLEKNWSQLQVGHHGSYSVERLELLHEYCQATSFRRVLLVCLLTPAPALLVAVVLECLPLRSPSEGWADNWLFWIRVGVMLMFIIPVGAWQLNLFVPDHNISKYQQFNANLLVCVAQLGTFIIAAMIVGFPVPFMWQLGAITIGIYIPVLTRLIYGPALFTKGSILQQHHKKFQDCFAINLTLTGIHAVQATLFSLTLFVLPYQLAHLGVDFTFHFQWLEE
;
A
#
# COMPACT_ATOMS: atom_id res chain seq x y z
N MET A 1 41.61 56.41 32.75
CA MET A 1 40.41 56.13 31.94
C MET A 1 40.77 55.19 30.78
N GLU A 2 41.63 54.20 31.05
CA GLU A 2 42.12 53.21 30.08
C GLU A 2 41.65 51.79 30.42
N GLY A 3 41.30 51.50 31.69
CA GLY A 3 40.81 50.18 32.10
C GLY A 3 39.36 49.83 31.72
N GLN A 4 38.61 50.75 31.11
CA GLN A 4 37.25 50.49 30.61
C GLN A 4 37.24 50.11 29.12
N LEU A 5 38.29 50.44 28.35
CA LEU A 5 38.35 50.10 26.93
C LEU A 5 38.80 48.64 26.70
N GLU A 6 39.72 48.12 27.51
CA GLU A 6 40.15 46.70 27.41
C GLU A 6 39.04 45.71 27.77
N ALA A 7 38.12 46.10 28.66
CA ALA A 7 36.98 45.25 29.04
C ALA A 7 35.94 45.11 27.92
N ILE A 8 35.84 46.10 27.03
CA ILE A 8 34.89 46.09 25.90
C ILE A 8 35.47 45.28 24.73
N GLU A 9 36.78 45.30 24.54
CA GLU A 9 37.44 44.54 23.47
C GLU A 9 37.51 43.03 23.78
N ALA A 10 37.58 42.64 25.06
CA ALA A 10 37.52 41.24 25.49
C ALA A 10 36.14 40.57 25.31
N VAL A 11 35.05 41.35 25.23
CA VAL A 11 33.68 40.84 25.04
C VAL A 11 33.35 40.61 23.55
N SER A 12 34.05 41.30 22.64
CA SER A 12 33.82 41.22 21.18
C SER A 12 34.42 39.96 20.51
N SER A 13 35.28 39.22 21.21
CA SER A 13 36.00 38.04 20.68
C SER A 13 35.23 36.70 20.76
N ARG A 14 33.99 36.68 21.31
CA ARG A 14 33.20 35.43 21.32
C ARG A 14 32.59 35.15 19.94
N ARG A 15 33.35 34.41 19.12
CA ARG A 15 32.79 33.65 17.99
C ARG A 15 31.54 32.88 18.46
N PRO A 16 30.40 32.96 17.77
CA PRO A 16 29.32 32.02 18.03
C PRO A 16 29.85 30.63 17.67
N SER A 17 29.94 29.75 18.67
CA SER A 17 30.15 28.34 18.47
C SER A 17 28.93 27.81 17.70
N ASN A 18 29.09 27.63 16.39
CA ASN A 18 28.14 26.85 15.60
C ASN A 18 28.27 25.37 15.99
N SER A 19 27.74 25.02 17.16
CA SER A 19 27.39 23.65 17.51
C SER A 19 26.05 23.31 16.86
N THR A 20 26.02 23.27 15.52
CA THR A 20 24.93 22.58 14.82
C THR A 20 25.02 21.10 15.19
N SER A 21 24.21 20.71 16.17
CA SER A 21 24.09 19.33 16.61
C SER A 21 23.78 18.43 15.38
N PRO A 22 24.42 17.26 15.23
CA PRO A 22 24.17 16.36 14.10
C PRO A 22 22.72 15.88 14.01
N ARG A 23 21.95 16.04 15.10
CA ARG A 23 20.53 15.71 15.18
C ARG A 23 19.66 16.72 14.42
N THR A 24 19.93 18.03 14.50
CA THR A 24 19.12 19.06 13.80
C THR A 24 19.35 19.05 12.29
N SER A 25 20.56 18.71 11.82
CA SER A 25 20.82 18.54 10.39
C SER A 25 20.13 17.30 9.82
N SER A 26 20.03 16.23 10.61
CA SER A 26 19.34 14.99 10.22
C SER A 26 17.82 15.18 10.13
N TRP A 27 17.21 15.92 11.07
CA TRP A 27 15.79 16.29 11.00
C TRP A 27 15.48 17.19 9.79
N LYS A 28 16.31 18.21 9.54
CA LYS A 28 16.16 19.06 8.35
C LYS A 28 16.35 18.29 7.05
N ARG A 29 17.25 17.30 7.01
CA ARG A 29 17.41 16.40 5.86
C ARG A 29 16.21 15.49 5.67
N LEU A 30 15.66 14.94 6.74
CA LEU A 30 14.43 14.12 6.70
C LEU A 30 13.23 14.95 6.24
N GLU A 31 13.06 16.16 6.77
CA GLU A 31 11.99 17.09 6.39
C GLU A 31 12.11 17.52 4.92
N LYS A 32 13.33 17.82 4.46
CA LYS A 32 13.60 18.12 3.04
C LYS A 32 13.32 16.92 2.14
N ASN A 33 13.76 15.73 2.52
CA ASN A 33 13.52 14.52 1.75
C ASN A 33 12.01 14.16 1.74
N TRP A 34 11.33 14.34 2.87
CA TRP A 34 9.89 14.12 3.01
C TRP A 34 9.08 15.09 2.15
N SER A 35 9.42 16.38 2.17
CA SER A 35 8.76 17.38 1.32
C SER A 35 9.03 17.13 -0.17
N GLN A 36 10.21 16.67 -0.54
CA GLN A 36 10.51 16.23 -1.92
C GLN A 36 9.76 14.95 -2.35
N LEU A 37 9.46 14.05 -1.40
CA LEU A 37 8.69 12.83 -1.65
C LEU A 37 7.17 13.06 -1.69
N GLN A 38 6.68 14.19 -1.18
CA GLN A 38 5.28 14.58 -1.30
C GLN A 38 4.97 15.03 -2.73
N VAL A 39 4.74 14.06 -3.62
CA VAL A 39 4.36 14.28 -5.03
C VAL A 39 3.14 15.20 -5.15
N GLY A 40 2.23 15.18 -4.16
CA GLY A 40 1.07 16.09 -4.11
C GLY A 40 1.40 17.57 -3.93
N HIS A 41 2.59 17.91 -3.40
CA HIS A 41 3.06 19.30 -3.25
C HIS A 41 3.74 19.84 -4.50
N HIS A 42 4.18 18.98 -5.42
CA HIS A 42 4.89 19.40 -6.63
C HIS A 42 3.98 19.83 -7.78
N GLY A 43 2.65 19.79 -7.61
CA GLY A 43 1.64 20.48 -8.44
C GLY A 43 1.66 20.19 -9.94
N SER A 44 2.59 19.38 -10.42
CA SER A 44 2.89 19.14 -11.83
C SER A 44 2.01 18.00 -12.31
N TYR A 45 0.69 18.18 -12.18
CA TYR A 45 -0.23 17.47 -13.03
C TYR A 45 0.06 17.95 -14.46
N SER A 46 0.27 17.02 -15.40
CA SER A 46 0.43 17.43 -16.80
C SER A 46 -0.82 18.24 -17.18
N VAL A 47 -0.60 19.45 -17.70
CA VAL A 47 -1.69 20.38 -18.06
C VAL A 47 -2.68 19.67 -18.98
N GLU A 48 -2.19 18.79 -19.85
CA GLU A 48 -3.00 17.95 -20.73
C GLU A 48 -3.97 17.04 -19.96
N ARG A 49 -3.56 16.45 -18.83
CA ARG A 49 -4.48 15.62 -18.01
C ARG A 49 -5.58 16.45 -17.35
N LEU A 50 -5.27 17.67 -16.93
CA LEU A 50 -6.24 18.57 -16.32
C LEU A 50 -7.23 19.11 -17.36
N GLU A 51 -6.73 19.44 -18.55
CA GLU A 51 -7.53 19.87 -19.69
C GLU A 51 -8.48 18.75 -20.15
N LEU A 52 -7.99 17.51 -20.31
CA LEU A 52 -8.82 16.35 -20.63
C LEU A 52 -9.89 16.06 -19.56
N LEU A 53 -9.56 16.25 -18.28
CA LEU A 53 -10.54 16.11 -17.20
C LEU A 53 -11.60 17.22 -17.26
N HIS A 54 -11.17 18.45 -17.56
CA HIS A 54 -12.08 19.60 -17.69
C HIS A 54 -13.04 19.41 -18.86
N GLU A 55 -12.54 19.00 -20.02
CA GLU A 55 -13.35 18.64 -21.20
C GLU A 55 -14.31 17.49 -20.88
N TYR A 56 -13.84 16.44 -20.20
CA TYR A 56 -14.69 15.33 -19.79
C TYR A 56 -15.83 15.80 -18.87
N CYS A 57 -15.53 16.66 -17.90
CA CYS A 57 -16.53 17.23 -16.98
C CYS A 57 -17.55 18.12 -17.70
N GLN A 58 -17.15 18.87 -18.73
CA GLN A 58 -18.07 19.70 -19.52
C GLN A 58 -18.94 18.88 -20.48
N ALA A 59 -18.38 17.83 -21.09
CA ALA A 59 -19.07 17.03 -22.10
C ALA A 59 -19.91 15.88 -21.53
N THR A 60 -19.68 15.47 -20.27
CA THR A 60 -20.29 14.27 -19.69
C THR A 60 -21.46 14.58 -18.77
N SER A 61 -22.60 13.92 -19.00
CA SER A 61 -23.77 14.07 -18.14
C SER A 61 -23.58 13.44 -16.75
N PHE A 62 -24.19 14.04 -15.73
CA PHE A 62 -24.15 13.54 -14.34
C PHE A 62 -24.56 12.06 -14.23
N ARG A 63 -25.55 11.62 -15.03
CA ARG A 63 -25.99 10.23 -15.08
C ARG A 63 -24.88 9.27 -15.52
N ARG A 64 -24.08 9.66 -16.51
CA ARG A 64 -22.94 8.86 -16.97
C ARG A 64 -21.87 8.75 -15.90
N VAL A 65 -21.57 9.85 -15.19
CA VAL A 65 -20.63 9.83 -14.06
C VAL A 65 -21.14 8.90 -12.96
N LEU A 66 -22.39 9.06 -12.54
CA LEU A 66 -23.01 8.23 -11.51
C LEU A 66 -22.99 6.74 -11.89
N LEU A 67 -23.38 6.42 -13.13
CA LEU A 67 -23.32 5.04 -13.63
C LEU A 67 -21.90 4.50 -13.63
N VAL A 68 -20.90 5.26 -14.10
CA VAL A 68 -19.50 4.83 -14.06
C VAL A 68 -19.06 4.55 -12.63
N CYS A 69 -19.37 5.44 -11.68
CA CYS A 69 -19.01 5.26 -10.27
C CYS A 69 -19.68 4.04 -9.62
N LEU A 70 -20.92 3.71 -10.00
CA LEU A 70 -21.66 2.56 -9.45
C LEU A 70 -21.32 1.25 -10.13
N LEU A 71 -21.20 1.24 -11.47
CA LEU A 71 -20.98 0.03 -12.25
C LEU A 71 -19.51 -0.42 -12.22
N THR A 72 -18.55 0.49 -12.01
CA THR A 72 -17.13 0.12 -11.94
C THR A 72 -16.83 -0.84 -10.77
N PRO A 73 -17.27 -0.58 -9.52
CA PRO A 73 -17.05 -1.51 -8.42
C PRO A 73 -18.03 -2.69 -8.40
N ALA A 74 -19.19 -2.60 -9.06
CA ALA A 74 -20.26 -3.59 -8.95
C ALA A 74 -19.84 -5.04 -9.26
N PRO A 75 -19.06 -5.35 -10.32
CA PRO A 75 -18.59 -6.71 -10.57
C PRO A 75 -17.71 -7.25 -9.44
N ALA A 76 -16.81 -6.42 -8.90
CA ALA A 76 -15.95 -6.81 -7.79
C ALA A 76 -16.77 -7.05 -6.50
N LEU A 77 -17.74 -6.19 -6.22
CA LEU A 77 -18.66 -6.35 -5.08
C LEU A 77 -19.51 -7.61 -5.21
N LEU A 78 -20.03 -7.91 -6.40
CA LEU A 78 -20.81 -9.11 -6.66
C LEU A 78 -19.97 -10.36 -6.39
N VAL A 79 -18.74 -10.42 -6.91
CA VAL A 79 -17.81 -11.52 -6.65
C VAL A 79 -17.52 -11.63 -5.15
N ALA A 80 -17.26 -10.51 -4.47
CA ALA A 80 -17.02 -10.50 -3.03
C ALA A 80 -18.22 -11.08 -2.27
N VAL A 81 -19.44 -10.64 -2.55
CA VAL A 81 -20.66 -11.16 -1.92
C VAL A 81 -20.81 -12.65 -2.16
N VAL A 82 -20.64 -13.13 -3.40
CA VAL A 82 -20.71 -14.57 -3.71
C VAL A 82 -19.68 -15.36 -2.90
N LEU A 83 -18.47 -14.84 -2.75
CA LEU A 83 -17.42 -15.46 -1.96
C LEU A 83 -17.68 -15.41 -0.44
N GLU A 84 -18.34 -14.38 0.07
CA GLU A 84 -18.77 -14.28 1.48
C GLU A 84 -19.93 -15.23 1.80
N CYS A 85 -20.77 -15.56 0.81
CA CYS A 85 -21.86 -16.52 0.97
C CYS A 85 -21.41 -17.99 1.04
N LEU A 86 -20.12 -18.27 0.80
CA LEU A 86 -19.59 -19.63 0.90
C LEU A 86 -19.51 -20.06 2.38
N PRO A 87 -20.13 -21.20 2.76
CA PRO A 87 -20.14 -21.64 4.15
C PRO A 87 -18.74 -22.07 4.60
N LEU A 88 -18.11 -21.23 5.43
CA LEU A 88 -16.82 -21.55 6.06
C LEU A 88 -17.06 -22.33 7.36
N ARG A 89 -16.17 -23.26 7.67
CA ARG A 89 -16.21 -23.99 8.94
C ARG A 89 -15.50 -23.20 10.03
N SER A 90 -15.55 -23.70 11.26
CA SER A 90 -14.85 -23.06 12.37
C SER A 90 -13.33 -23.06 12.11
N PRO A 91 -12.59 -21.97 12.40
CA PRO A 91 -11.15 -21.96 12.20
C PRO A 91 -10.40 -22.99 13.07
N SER A 92 -11.01 -23.44 14.17
CA SER A 92 -10.48 -24.49 15.06
C SER A 92 -10.37 -25.86 14.40
N GLU A 93 -11.14 -26.13 13.35
CA GLU A 93 -11.05 -27.39 12.58
C GLU A 93 -9.80 -27.45 11.70
N GLY A 94 -9.05 -26.35 11.58
CA GLY A 94 -7.77 -26.32 10.89
C GLY A 94 -7.90 -26.14 9.38
N TRP A 95 -6.74 -26.07 8.72
CA TRP A 95 -6.64 -25.65 7.31
C TRP A 95 -7.20 -26.67 6.31
N ALA A 96 -7.14 -27.97 6.63
CA ALA A 96 -7.55 -29.03 5.71
C ALA A 96 -9.08 -29.14 5.63
N ASP A 97 -9.76 -29.03 6.77
CA ASP A 97 -11.23 -29.05 6.84
C ASP A 97 -11.87 -27.77 6.27
N ASN A 98 -11.12 -26.68 6.23
CA ASN A 98 -11.52 -25.41 5.64
C ASN A 98 -11.16 -25.30 4.13
N TRP A 99 -11.37 -26.35 3.34
CA TRP A 99 -11.04 -26.34 1.90
C TRP A 99 -11.75 -25.22 1.10
N LEU A 100 -12.97 -24.83 1.50
CA LEU A 100 -13.74 -23.77 0.86
C LEU A 100 -13.12 -22.38 1.05
N PHE A 101 -12.39 -22.18 2.15
CA PHE A 101 -11.57 -20.98 2.38
C PHE A 101 -10.50 -20.84 1.29
N TRP A 102 -9.83 -21.94 0.94
CA TRP A 102 -8.80 -21.93 -0.11
C TRP A 102 -9.36 -21.66 -1.50
N ILE A 103 -10.59 -22.13 -1.80
CA ILE A 103 -11.29 -21.76 -3.03
C ILE A 103 -11.55 -20.26 -3.07
N ARG A 104 -12.06 -19.69 -1.97
CA ARG A 104 -12.29 -18.25 -1.86
C ARG A 104 -11.01 -17.46 -2.08
N VAL A 105 -9.92 -17.83 -1.41
CA VAL A 105 -8.61 -17.18 -1.58
C VAL A 105 -8.09 -17.34 -3.01
N GLY A 106 -8.22 -18.53 -3.60
CA GLY A 106 -7.83 -18.79 -4.99
C GLY A 106 -8.57 -17.91 -5.99
N VAL A 107 -9.89 -17.76 -5.85
CA VAL A 107 -10.69 -16.87 -6.71
C VAL A 107 -10.26 -15.41 -6.52
N MET A 108 -10.04 -14.96 -5.27
CA MET A 108 -9.54 -13.60 -5.02
C MET A 108 -8.18 -13.36 -5.71
N LEU A 109 -7.26 -14.32 -5.63
CA LEU A 109 -5.95 -14.26 -6.28
C LEU A 109 -6.06 -14.16 -7.81
N MET A 110 -7.02 -14.85 -8.43
CA MET A 110 -7.29 -14.77 -9.88
C MET A 110 -7.70 -13.37 -10.34
N PHE A 111 -8.29 -12.54 -9.48
CA PHE A 111 -8.60 -11.15 -9.80
C PHE A 111 -7.44 -10.21 -9.46
N ILE A 112 -6.75 -10.44 -8.35
CA ILE A 112 -5.68 -9.54 -7.87
C ILE A 112 -4.43 -9.62 -8.75
N ILE A 113 -3.97 -10.83 -9.09
CA ILE A 113 -2.68 -11.03 -9.77
C ILE A 113 -2.65 -10.43 -11.20
N PRO A 114 -3.70 -10.61 -12.03
CA PRO A 114 -3.72 -10.00 -13.37
C PRO A 114 -3.66 -8.47 -13.38
N VAL A 115 -4.06 -7.79 -12.30
CA VAL A 115 -3.92 -6.32 -12.18
C VAL A 115 -2.44 -5.92 -12.25
N GLY A 116 -1.55 -6.69 -11.62
CA GLY A 116 -0.10 -6.47 -11.70
C GLY A 116 0.44 -6.65 -13.12
N ALA A 117 -0.04 -7.66 -13.85
CA ALA A 117 0.32 -7.87 -15.26
C ALA A 117 -0.18 -6.72 -16.15
N TRP A 118 -1.41 -6.24 -15.93
CA TRP A 118 -1.94 -5.06 -16.61
C TRP A 118 -1.08 -3.81 -16.35
N GLN A 119 -0.67 -3.60 -15.10
CA GLN A 119 0.24 -2.50 -14.76
C GLN A 119 1.59 -2.64 -15.47
N LEU A 120 2.17 -3.84 -15.52
CA LEU A 120 3.42 -4.08 -16.24
C LEU A 120 3.30 -3.72 -17.72
N ASN A 121 2.16 -4.02 -18.35
CA ASN A 121 1.89 -3.63 -19.75
C ASN A 121 1.86 -2.11 -19.96
N LEU A 122 1.47 -1.34 -18.94
CA LEU A 122 1.49 0.13 -18.99
C LEU A 122 2.90 0.71 -18.82
N PHE A 123 3.75 0.07 -18.00
CA PHE A 123 5.13 0.53 -17.76
C PHE A 123 6.12 0.08 -18.84
N VAL A 124 5.78 -1.00 -19.56
CA VAL A 124 6.60 -1.60 -20.61
C VAL A 124 5.75 -1.76 -21.87
N PRO A 125 5.51 -0.67 -22.62
CA PRO A 125 4.98 -0.79 -23.97
C PRO A 125 5.97 -1.58 -24.84
N ASP A 126 5.45 -2.38 -25.79
CA ASP A 126 6.21 -3.14 -26.80
C ASP A 126 6.87 -4.46 -26.38
N HIS A 127 6.41 -5.09 -25.30
CA HIS A 127 6.75 -6.49 -25.06
C HIS A 127 5.90 -7.41 -25.97
N ASN A 128 6.52 -8.31 -26.73
CA ASN A 128 5.82 -9.25 -27.63
C ASN A 128 5.23 -10.47 -26.88
N ILE A 129 4.57 -10.26 -25.75
CA ILE A 129 4.08 -11.36 -24.90
C ILE A 129 2.65 -11.72 -25.32
N SER A 130 2.42 -13.00 -25.61
CA SER A 130 1.09 -13.51 -25.95
C SER A 130 0.15 -13.47 -24.74
N LYS A 131 -1.13 -13.16 -24.96
CA LYS A 131 -2.17 -13.21 -23.91
C LYS A 131 -2.23 -14.58 -23.21
N TYR A 132 -1.95 -15.65 -23.95
CA TYR A 132 -1.89 -17.00 -23.41
C TYR A 132 -0.72 -17.19 -22.44
N GLN A 133 0.45 -16.62 -22.76
CA GLN A 133 1.61 -16.65 -21.86
C GLN A 133 1.34 -15.83 -20.59
N GLN A 134 0.69 -14.67 -20.70
CA GLN A 134 0.30 -13.86 -19.54
C GLN A 134 -0.70 -14.60 -18.64
N PHE A 135 -1.70 -15.27 -19.23
CA PHE A 135 -2.67 -16.05 -18.47
C PHE A 135 -2.01 -17.20 -17.70
N ASN A 136 -1.17 -18.00 -18.37
CA ASN A 136 -0.45 -19.09 -17.73
C ASN A 136 0.52 -18.59 -16.65
N ALA A 137 1.17 -17.44 -16.86
CA ALA A 137 2.02 -16.80 -15.86
C ALA A 137 1.22 -16.46 -14.60
N ASN A 138 0.08 -15.79 -14.77
CA ASN A 138 -0.79 -15.40 -13.65
C ASN A 138 -1.33 -16.62 -12.90
N LEU A 139 -1.75 -17.66 -13.62
CA LEU A 139 -2.20 -18.92 -13.03
C LEU A 139 -1.10 -19.57 -12.18
N LEU A 140 0.14 -19.60 -12.68
CA LEU A 140 1.29 -20.13 -11.95
C LEU A 140 1.59 -19.32 -10.68
N VAL A 141 1.56 -17.98 -10.75
CA VAL A 141 1.71 -17.11 -9.57
C VAL A 141 0.60 -17.41 -8.54
N CYS A 142 -0.65 -17.57 -8.99
CA CYS A 142 -1.76 -17.86 -8.09
C CYS A 142 -1.59 -19.20 -7.37
N VAL A 143 -1.20 -20.26 -8.10
CA VAL A 143 -0.95 -21.59 -7.52
C VAL A 143 0.21 -21.54 -6.53
N ALA A 144 1.31 -20.87 -6.88
CA ALA A 144 2.45 -20.69 -5.99
C ALA A 144 2.05 -19.91 -4.71
N GLN A 145 1.24 -18.86 -4.87
CA GLN A 145 0.78 -18.03 -3.76
C GLN A 145 -0.16 -18.78 -2.82
N LEU A 146 -1.11 -19.54 -3.38
CA LEU A 146 -2.02 -20.38 -2.59
C LEU A 146 -1.25 -21.48 -1.84
N GLY A 147 -0.29 -22.12 -2.52
CA GLY A 147 0.60 -23.11 -1.90
C GLY A 147 1.37 -22.52 -0.72
N THR A 148 1.89 -21.31 -0.85
CA THR A 148 2.59 -20.62 0.25
C THR A 148 1.68 -20.33 1.43
N PHE A 149 0.43 -19.93 1.20
CA PHE A 149 -0.52 -19.77 2.31
C PHE A 149 -0.89 -21.08 2.99
N ILE A 150 -1.04 -22.17 2.23
CA ILE A 150 -1.30 -23.50 2.79
C ILE A 150 -0.08 -23.97 3.61
N ILE A 151 1.14 -23.81 3.08
CA ILE A 151 2.39 -24.12 3.80
C ILE A 151 2.50 -23.28 5.08
N ALA A 152 2.21 -21.98 5.01
CA ALA A 152 2.18 -21.13 6.19
C ALA A 152 1.13 -21.59 7.20
N ALA A 153 -0.04 -22.03 6.76
CA ALA A 153 -1.09 -22.57 7.64
C ALA A 153 -0.67 -23.89 8.31
N MET A 154 0.11 -24.72 7.63
CA MET A 154 0.67 -25.95 8.21
C MET A 154 1.75 -25.66 9.26
N ILE A 155 2.60 -24.66 9.03
CA ILE A 155 3.74 -24.34 9.90
C ILE A 155 3.33 -23.46 11.09
N VAL A 156 2.53 -22.42 10.83
CA VAL A 156 2.17 -21.37 11.81
C VAL A 156 0.82 -21.67 12.47
N GLY A 157 -0.04 -22.44 11.80
CA GLY A 157 -1.41 -22.70 12.23
C GLY A 157 -2.45 -21.93 11.41
N PHE A 158 -3.70 -22.39 11.49
CA PHE A 158 -4.84 -21.79 10.79
C PHE A 158 -5.74 -21.05 11.79
N PRO A 159 -6.20 -19.82 11.49
CA PRO A 159 -5.91 -19.03 10.29
C PRO A 159 -4.50 -18.41 10.31
N VAL A 160 -3.90 -18.22 9.13
CA VAL A 160 -2.54 -17.66 9.01
C VAL A 160 -2.52 -16.21 9.49
N PRO A 161 -1.70 -15.85 10.49
CA PRO A 161 -1.59 -14.47 10.94
C PRO A 161 -0.98 -13.60 9.83
N PHE A 162 -1.56 -12.43 9.60
CA PHE A 162 -1.09 -11.48 8.58
C PHE A 162 -0.97 -12.10 7.16
N MET A 163 -1.85 -13.03 6.80
CA MET A 163 -1.84 -13.75 5.52
C MET A 163 -1.66 -12.82 4.32
N TRP A 164 -2.39 -11.71 4.26
CA TRP A 164 -2.31 -10.77 3.14
C TRP A 164 -1.01 -9.98 3.09
N GLN A 165 -0.39 -9.69 4.24
CA GLN A 165 0.93 -9.07 4.31
C GLN A 165 2.03 -10.05 3.90
N LEU A 166 1.93 -11.32 4.33
CA LEU A 166 2.79 -12.38 3.82
C LEU A 166 2.64 -12.48 2.29
N GLY A 167 1.40 -12.44 1.80
CA GLY A 167 1.11 -12.53 0.37
C GLY A 167 1.67 -11.38 -0.45
N ALA A 168 1.57 -10.17 0.09
CA ALA A 168 2.21 -9.00 -0.47
C ALA A 168 3.72 -9.24 -0.68
N ILE A 169 4.42 -9.68 0.37
CA ILE A 169 5.88 -9.92 0.32
C ILE A 169 6.21 -11.00 -0.72
N THR A 170 5.49 -12.12 -0.74
CA THR A 170 5.78 -13.25 -1.62
C THR A 170 5.45 -12.94 -3.08
N ILE A 171 4.38 -12.19 -3.36
CA ILE A 171 4.07 -11.68 -4.71
C ILE A 171 5.19 -10.76 -5.21
N GLY A 172 5.73 -9.91 -4.35
CA GLY A 172 6.89 -9.05 -4.65
C GLY A 172 8.13 -9.84 -5.08
N ILE A 173 8.24 -11.11 -4.71
CA ILE A 173 9.32 -12.02 -5.14
C ILE A 173 8.91 -12.81 -6.40
N TYR A 174 7.69 -13.32 -6.45
CA TYR A 174 7.21 -14.14 -7.58
C TYR A 174 7.14 -13.38 -8.89
N ILE A 175 6.67 -12.13 -8.88
CA ILE A 175 6.56 -11.32 -10.10
C ILE A 175 7.93 -11.16 -10.78
N PRO A 176 9.02 -10.72 -10.12
CA PRO A 176 10.36 -10.68 -10.70
C PRO A 176 10.84 -12.02 -11.25
N VAL A 177 10.69 -13.09 -10.45
CA VAL A 177 11.25 -14.41 -10.75
C VAL A 177 10.54 -15.03 -11.95
N LEU A 178 9.20 -15.00 -11.96
CA LEU A 178 8.39 -15.60 -13.01
C LEU A 178 8.42 -14.75 -14.28
N THR A 179 8.47 -13.42 -14.18
CA THR A 179 8.75 -12.55 -15.33
C THR A 179 10.09 -12.93 -15.98
N ARG A 180 11.15 -13.09 -15.19
CA ARG A 180 12.48 -13.46 -15.71
C ARG A 180 12.50 -14.87 -16.31
N LEU A 181 11.75 -15.81 -15.72
CA LEU A 181 11.67 -17.18 -16.19
C LEU A 181 10.88 -17.30 -17.50
N ILE A 182 9.75 -16.59 -17.61
CA ILE A 182 8.82 -16.68 -18.75
C ILE A 182 9.32 -15.86 -19.94
N TYR A 183 9.88 -14.68 -19.69
CA TYR A 183 10.40 -13.80 -20.74
C TYR A 183 11.87 -14.06 -21.05
N GLY A 184 12.56 -14.84 -20.21
CA GLY A 184 13.93 -15.24 -20.42
C GLY A 184 14.96 -14.15 -20.07
N PRO A 185 16.21 -14.55 -19.77
CA PRO A 185 17.26 -13.61 -19.37
C PRO A 185 17.73 -12.70 -20.51
N ALA A 186 17.49 -13.06 -21.77
CA ALA A 186 17.93 -12.31 -22.95
C ALA A 186 17.22 -10.95 -23.10
N LEU A 187 15.97 -10.84 -22.65
CA LEU A 187 15.20 -9.59 -22.64
C LEU A 187 15.67 -8.62 -21.54
N PHE A 188 16.40 -9.11 -20.53
CA PHE A 188 16.94 -8.32 -19.42
C PHE A 188 18.46 -8.19 -19.47
N THR A 189 19.02 -8.00 -20.67
CA THR A 189 20.44 -7.67 -20.83
C THR A 189 20.77 -6.40 -20.05
N LYS A 190 21.93 -6.42 -19.37
CA LYS A 190 22.37 -5.35 -18.47
C LYS A 190 22.49 -4.04 -19.26
N GLY A 191 21.65 -3.06 -18.94
CA GLY A 191 21.60 -1.75 -19.60
C GLY A 191 20.49 -1.59 -20.64
N SER A 192 19.71 -2.62 -20.94
CA SER A 192 18.56 -2.51 -21.86
C SER A 192 17.46 -1.61 -21.30
N ILE A 193 16.73 -0.92 -22.19
CA ILE A 193 15.58 -0.08 -21.84
C ILE A 193 14.54 -0.92 -21.08
N LEU A 194 14.28 -2.13 -21.55
CA LEU A 194 13.35 -3.06 -20.92
C LEU A 194 13.72 -3.40 -19.47
N GLN A 195 15.00 -3.63 -19.19
CA GLN A 195 15.49 -3.85 -17.81
C GLN A 195 15.25 -2.62 -16.93
N GLN A 196 15.50 -1.41 -17.44
CA GLN A 196 15.29 -0.18 -16.67
C GLN A 196 13.81 0.04 -16.35
N HIS A 197 12.92 -0.17 -17.31
CA HIS A 197 11.47 -0.06 -17.10
C HIS A 197 10.97 -1.13 -16.12
N HIS A 198 11.44 -2.37 -16.24
CA HIS A 198 11.08 -3.43 -15.31
C HIS A 198 11.60 -3.16 -13.89
N LYS A 199 12.82 -2.63 -13.75
CA LYS A 199 13.35 -2.22 -12.45
C LYS A 199 12.52 -1.09 -11.83
N LYS A 200 12.18 -0.05 -12.61
CA LYS A 200 11.29 1.03 -12.14
C LYS A 200 9.93 0.50 -11.71
N PHE A 201 9.36 -0.43 -12.47
CA PHE A 201 8.11 -1.10 -12.11
C PHE A 201 8.23 -1.85 -10.78
N GLN A 202 9.29 -2.63 -10.59
CA GLN A 202 9.55 -3.34 -9.32
C GLN A 202 9.74 -2.38 -8.15
N ASP A 203 10.52 -1.31 -8.33
CA ASP A 203 10.76 -0.30 -7.29
C ASP A 203 9.43 0.40 -6.91
N CYS A 204 8.61 0.79 -7.89
CA CYS A 204 7.27 1.35 -7.65
C CYS A 204 6.32 0.36 -6.96
N PHE A 205 6.34 -0.90 -7.39
CA PHE A 205 5.51 -1.96 -6.82
C PHE A 205 5.90 -2.24 -5.37
N ALA A 206 7.19 -2.32 -5.06
CA ALA A 206 7.71 -2.50 -3.70
C ALA A 206 7.34 -1.31 -2.79
N ILE A 207 7.40 -0.08 -3.30
CA ILE A 207 6.95 1.11 -2.57
C ILE A 207 5.44 1.04 -2.29
N ASN A 208 4.62 0.70 -3.29
CA ASN A 208 3.18 0.56 -3.12
C ASN A 208 2.84 -0.50 -2.06
N LEU A 209 3.51 -1.65 -2.12
CA LEU A 209 3.37 -2.74 -1.17
C LEU A 209 3.72 -2.33 0.25
N THR A 210 4.82 -1.60 0.41
CA THR A 210 5.28 -1.07 1.70
C THR A 210 4.26 -0.07 2.25
N LEU A 211 3.71 0.80 1.40
CA LEU A 211 2.69 1.78 1.78
C LEU A 211 1.40 1.08 2.23
N THR A 212 0.92 0.08 1.48
CA THR A 212 -0.25 -0.72 1.87
C THR A 212 -0.02 -1.47 3.18
N GLY A 213 1.17 -2.04 3.39
CA GLY A 213 1.54 -2.70 4.64
C GLY A 213 1.54 -1.74 5.82
N ILE A 214 2.16 -0.57 5.69
CA ILE A 214 2.18 0.47 6.73
C ILE A 214 0.76 0.94 7.04
N HIS A 215 -0.07 1.18 6.02
CA HIS A 215 -1.45 1.61 6.23
C HIS A 215 -2.30 0.55 6.96
N ALA A 216 -2.12 -0.73 6.63
CA ALA A 216 -2.82 -1.82 7.32
C ALA A 216 -2.42 -1.91 8.81
N VAL A 217 -1.13 -1.73 9.11
CA VAL A 217 -0.63 -1.68 10.49
C VAL A 217 -1.18 -0.45 11.21
N GLN A 218 -1.16 0.73 10.57
CA GLN A 218 -1.74 1.95 11.11
C GLN A 218 -3.24 1.82 11.40
N ALA A 219 -4.02 1.26 10.46
CA ALA A 219 -5.45 1.05 10.64
C ALA A 219 -5.75 0.07 11.78
N THR A 220 -4.94 -0.99 11.93
CA THR A 220 -5.08 -1.95 13.03
C THR A 220 -4.75 -1.31 14.37
N LEU A 221 -3.64 -0.56 14.46
CA LEU A 221 -3.26 0.18 15.66
C LEU A 221 -4.28 1.26 16.03
N PHE A 222 -4.81 1.97 15.04
CA PHE A 222 -5.85 2.97 15.24
C PHE A 222 -7.15 2.35 15.75
N SER A 223 -7.60 1.24 15.14
CA SER A 223 -8.78 0.50 15.58
C SER A 223 -8.61 -0.06 16.99
N LEU A 224 -7.42 -0.60 17.29
CA LEU A 224 -7.09 -1.08 18.63
C LEU A 224 -7.07 0.05 19.66
N THR A 225 -6.54 1.23 19.30
CA THR A 225 -6.57 2.41 20.16
C THR A 225 -8.00 2.87 20.42
N LEU A 226 -8.84 2.91 19.39
CA LEU A 226 -10.27 3.23 19.50
C LEU A 226 -11.07 2.19 20.30
N PHE A 227 -10.64 0.93 20.38
CA PHE A 227 -11.30 -0.09 21.19
C PHE A 227 -10.79 -0.09 22.64
N VAL A 228 -9.49 0.14 22.85
CA VAL A 228 -8.85 0.19 24.17
C VAL A 228 -9.20 1.46 24.94
N LEU A 229 -9.33 2.62 24.28
CA LEU A 229 -9.72 3.86 24.96
C LEU A 229 -11.08 3.71 25.69
N PRO A 230 -12.17 3.31 25.01
CA PRO A 230 -13.47 3.08 25.65
C PRO A 230 -13.45 1.96 26.68
N TYR A 231 -12.70 0.89 26.44
CA TYR A 231 -12.58 -0.23 27.39
C TYR A 231 -11.88 0.19 28.70
N GLN A 232 -10.84 1.02 28.61
CA GLN A 232 -10.19 1.63 29.77
C GLN A 232 -11.13 2.61 30.48
N LEU A 233 -11.94 3.38 29.74
CA LEU A 233 -12.93 4.30 30.29
C LEU A 233 -14.06 3.58 31.04
N ALA A 234 -14.54 2.44 30.50
CA ALA A 234 -15.53 1.59 31.15
C ALA A 234 -14.99 0.89 32.41
N HIS A 235 -13.72 0.45 32.40
CA HIS A 235 -13.07 -0.15 33.57
C HIS A 235 -12.74 0.90 34.66
N LEU A 236 -12.58 2.18 34.30
CA LEU A 236 -12.35 3.28 35.23
C LEU A 236 -13.64 3.91 35.78
N GLY A 237 -14.82 3.36 35.45
CA GLY A 237 -16.10 3.78 36.05
C GLY A 237 -16.56 5.19 35.67
N VAL A 238 -16.02 5.77 34.59
CA VAL A 238 -16.48 7.08 34.10
C VAL A 238 -17.62 6.85 33.10
N ASP A 239 -18.84 7.01 33.58
CA ASP A 239 -20.06 6.90 32.79
C ASP A 239 -20.20 8.17 31.91
N PHE A 240 -19.95 8.06 30.60
CA PHE A 240 -20.17 9.15 29.63
C PHE A 240 -21.60 9.17 29.09
N THR A 241 -22.55 8.65 29.86
CA THR A 241 -23.97 8.83 29.58
C THR A 241 -24.29 10.32 29.78
N PHE A 242 -24.22 11.09 28.69
CA PHE A 242 -24.57 12.50 28.69
C PHE A 242 -26.06 12.65 29.02
N HIS A 243 -26.38 12.76 30.30
CA HIS A 243 -27.71 13.14 30.77
C HIS A 243 -27.89 14.64 30.52
N PHE A 244 -28.48 14.98 29.38
CA PHE A 244 -28.82 16.34 29.00
C PHE A 244 -30.06 16.82 29.77
N GLN A 245 -29.96 16.94 31.10
CA GLN A 245 -31.07 17.41 31.96
C GLN A 245 -31.52 18.86 31.68
N TRP A 246 -30.81 19.62 30.86
CA TRP A 246 -31.19 20.99 30.48
C TRP A 246 -32.11 21.08 29.25
N LEU A 247 -32.49 19.95 28.65
CA LEU A 247 -33.39 19.90 27.49
C LEU A 247 -34.88 19.75 27.87
N GLU A 248 -35.20 19.75 29.17
CA GLU A 248 -36.57 19.61 29.70
C GLU A 248 -37.11 20.85 30.44
N GLU A 249 -36.53 22.05 30.24
CA GLU A 249 -37.16 23.31 30.66
C GLU A 249 -37.43 24.26 29.48
#